data_AF-A0A3C0R853-F1
#
_entry.id   AF-A0A3C0R853-F1
#
_cell.length_a   1.000
_cell.length_b   1.000
_cell.length_c   1.000
_cell.angle_alpha   90.00
_cell.angle_beta   90.00
_cell.angle_gamma   90.00
#
_symmetry.space_group_name_H-M   'P 1'
#
loop_
_entity.id
_entity.type
_entity.pdbx_description
1 polymer ?
#
loop_
_entity_poly.entity_id
_entity_poly.type
_entity_poly.pdbx_seq_one_letter_code
_entity_poly.pdbx_strand_id
1 'polypeptide(L)' 'MDKIYILKRKNLLRGPYTVDALKQKGLHKYDLIWYKGLPDWTPAQQVDAVLSCIREENGNNDSNSVLKRIWHLFD' A
#
# COMPACT_ATOMS: atom_id res chain seq x y z
N MET A 1 -9.30 -11.52 13.59
CA MET A 1 -9.10 -10.10 13.92
C MET A 1 -8.96 -9.33 12.62
N ASP A 2 -9.92 -8.46 12.34
CA ASP A 2 -9.90 -7.59 11.18
C ASP A 2 -8.71 -6.62 11.27
N LYS A 3 -7.84 -6.65 10.26
CA LYS A 3 -6.74 -5.69 10.15
C LYS A 3 -7.32 -4.35 9.69
N ILE A 4 -6.98 -3.30 10.42
CA ILE A 4 -7.38 -1.93 10.15
C ILE A 4 -6.23 -1.17 9.52
N TYR A 5 -6.51 -0.52 8.40
CA TYR A 5 -5.56 0.24 7.60
C TYR A 5 -5.93 1.71 7.60
N ILE A 6 -4.91 2.57 7.65
CA ILE A 6 -5.01 4.02 7.49
C ILE A 6 -4.35 4.39 6.18
N LEU A 7 -5.03 5.18 5.36
CA LEU A 7 -4.56 5.71 4.09
C LEU A 7 -4.12 7.16 4.27
N LYS A 8 -2.88 7.49 3.91
CA LYS A 8 -2.37 8.86 3.89
C LYS A 8 -2.25 9.33 2.44
N ARG A 9 -3.03 10.36 2.07
CA ARG A 9 -3.00 10.99 0.74
C ARG A 9 -3.00 12.50 0.87
N LYS A 10 -2.01 13.18 0.28
CA LYS A 10 -1.86 14.65 0.33
C LYS A 10 -1.90 15.19 1.78
N ASN A 11 -1.14 14.58 2.69
CA ASN A 11 -1.15 14.86 4.14
C ASN A 11 -2.48 14.65 4.88
N LEU A 12 -3.53 14.17 4.21
CA LEU A 12 -4.77 13.78 4.86
C LEU A 12 -4.73 12.30 5.20
N LEU A 13 -4.97 12.00 6.47
CA LEU A 13 -5.22 10.66 6.96
C LEU A 13 -6.69 10.32 6.75
N ARG A 14 -6.94 9.21 6.07
CA ARG A 14 -8.27 8.67 5.81
C ARG A 14 -8.34 7.25 6.35
N GLY A 15 -9.34 6.97 7.16
CA GLY A 15 -9.53 5.67 7.78
C GLY A 15 -10.30 5.81 9.09
N PRO A 16 -10.43 4.73 9.87
CA PRO A 16 -9.95 3.37 9.59
C PRO A 16 -10.67 2.68 8.41
N TYR A 17 -9.91 1.96 7.58
CA TYR A 17 -10.45 1.14 6.49
C TYR A 17 -10.12 -0.34 6.69
N THR A 18 -11.02 -1.21 6.25
CA THR A 18 -10.77 -2.65 6.11
C THR A 18 -10.20 -2.96 4.73
N VAL A 19 -9.63 -4.16 4.53
CA VAL A 19 -9.13 -4.62 3.22
C VAL A 19 -10.21 -4.50 2.14
N ASP A 20 -11.44 -4.93 2.44
CA ASP A 20 -12.57 -4.81 1.51
C ASP A 20 -12.90 -3.35 1.16
N ALA A 21 -12.88 -2.44 2.14
CA ALA A 21 -13.10 -1.03 1.88
C ALA A 21 -12.00 -0.41 1.00
N LEU A 22 -10.74 -0.81 1.21
CA LEU A 22 -9.62 -0.42 0.37
C LEU A 22 -9.77 -0.97 -1.05
N LYS A 23 -10.20 -2.23 -1.19
CA LYS A 23 -10.45 -2.90 -2.47
C LYS A 23 -11.55 -2.20 -3.26
N GLN A 24 -12.67 -1.87 -2.61
CA GLN A 24 -13.78 -1.15 -3.24
C GLN A 24 -13.38 0.27 -3.66
N LYS A 25 -12.58 0.94 -2.84
CA LYS A 25 -12.14 2.31 -3.13
C LYS A 25 -11.10 2.39 -4.24
N GLY A 26 -10.26 1.36 -4.36
CA GLY A 26 -9.08 1.35 -5.21
C GLY A 26 -7.97 2.19 -4.62
N LEU A 27 -6.81 1.57 -4.43
CA LEU A 27 -5.59 2.23 -3.96
C LEU A 27 -4.67 2.57 -5.12
N HIS A 28 -3.90 3.64 -4.98
CA HIS A 28 -2.78 3.91 -5.86
C HIS A 28 -1.52 3.24 -5.34
N LYS A 29 -0.65 2.75 -6.23
CA LYS A 29 0.63 2.11 -5.84
C LYS A 29 1.53 2.97 -4.95
N TYR A 30 1.45 4.30 -5.12
CA TYR A 30 2.19 5.28 -4.32
C TYR A 30 1.41 5.84 -3.12
N ASP A 31 0.16 5.42 -2.90
CA ASP A 31 -0.57 5.82 -1.69
C ASP A 31 0.10 5.18 -0.47
N LEU A 32 0.28 5.94 0.59
CA LEU A 32 0.87 5.46 1.83
C LEU A 32 -0.21 4.81 2.70
N ILE A 33 0.04 3.57 3.10
CA ILE A 33 -0.81 2.76 3.98
C ILE A 33 -0.04 2.45 5.26
N TRP A 34 -0.72 2.58 6.39
CA TRP A 34 -0.21 2.12 7.68
C TRP A 34 -1.25 1.23 8.36
N TYR A 35 -0.80 0.20 9.07
CA TYR A 35 -1.67 -0.62 9.92
C TYR A 35 -0.94 -0.96 11.21
N LYS A 36 -1.70 -1.36 12.23
CA LYS A 36 -1.16 -1.77 13.52
C LYS A 36 -0.26 -3.01 13.33
N GLY A 37 1.06 -2.79 13.29
CA GLY A 37 2.08 -3.79 12.99
C GLY A 37 3.13 -3.37 11.97
N LEU A 38 2.93 -2.25 11.25
CA LEU A 38 3.98 -1.63 10.44
C LEU A 38 4.82 -0.64 11.26
N PRO A 39 6.15 -0.59 11.03
CA PRO A 39 7.03 0.36 11.69
C PRO A 39 6.71 1.81 11.28
N ASP A 40 6.37 2.04 10.01
CA ASP A 40 6.02 3.36 9.48
C ASP A 40 5.08 3.26 8.26
N TRP A 41 4.72 4.42 7.69
CA TRP A 41 3.87 4.54 6.50
C TRP A 41 4.51 3.84 5.31
N THR A 42 3.87 2.77 4.85
CA THR A 42 4.39 1.94 3.78
C THR A 42 3.55 2.12 2.52
N PRO A 43 4.15 2.31 1.34
CA PRO A 43 3.41 2.36 0.07
C PRO A 43 2.52 1.15 -0.10
N ALA A 44 1.31 1.33 -0.64
CA ALA A 44 0.35 0.26 -0.87
C ALA A 44 0.95 -0.89 -1.71
N GLN A 45 1.83 -0.56 -2.67
CA GLN A 45 2.56 -1.54 -3.48
C GLN A 45 3.57 -2.40 -2.73
N GLN A 46 3.96 -2.01 -1.52
CA GLN A 46 4.88 -2.76 -0.67
C GLN A 46 4.14 -3.57 0.41
N VAL A 47 2.83 -3.34 0.56
CA VAL A 47 2.00 -4.05 1.53
C VAL A 47 1.24 -5.15 0.81
N ASP A 48 1.73 -6.39 0.94
CA ASP A 48 1.16 -7.57 0.26
C ASP A 48 -0.36 -7.71 0.47
N ALA A 49 -0.81 -7.44 1.70
CA ALA A 49 -2.22 -7.51 2.09
C ALA A 49 -3.15 -6.52 1.36
N VAL A 50 -2.62 -5.44 0.76
CA VAL A 50 -3.40 -4.45 0.01
C VAL A 50 -2.99 -4.39 -1.46
N LEU A 51 -2.05 -5.24 -1.90
CA LEU A 51 -1.67 -5.36 -3.32
C LEU A 51 -2.89 -5.64 -4.19
N SER A 52 -3.78 -6.53 -3.74
CA SER A 52 -5.01 -6.85 -4.47
C SER A 52 -6.04 -5.69 -4.48
N CYS A 53 -5.80 -4.65 -3.69
CA CYS A 53 -6.64 -3.45 -3.63
C CYS A 53 -6.12 -2.33 -4.54
N ILE A 54 -4.91 -2.47 -5.09
CA ILE A 54 -4.31 -1.49 -5.98
C ILE A 54 -5.06 -1.52 -7.30
N ARG A 55 -5.55 -0.35 -7.72
CA ARG A 55 -6.15 -0.21 -9.04
C ARG A 55 -5.01 -0.20 -10.05
N GLU A 56 -4.93 -1.24 -10.87
CA GLU A 56 -4.01 -1.29 -12.00
C GLU A 56 -4.39 -0.21 -13.02
N GLU A 57 -3.69 0.93 -13.02
CA GLU A 57 -3.63 1.78 -14.20
C GLU A 57 -2.71 1.08 -15.20
N ASN A 58 -3.31 0.49 -16.24
CA ASN A 58 -2.66 -0.18 -17.36
C ASN A 58 -1.40 0.57 -17.81
N GLY A 59 -0.23 -0.03 -17.56
CA GLY A 59 1.07 0.47 -17.95
C GLY A 59 2.07 -0.68 -17.94
N ASN A 60 2.10 -1.41 -19.05
CA ASN A 60 3.06 -2.41 -19.51
C ASN A 60 4.35 -2.59 -18.67
N ASN A 61 4.60 -3.87 -18.35
CA ASN A 61 5.92 -4.51 -18.29
C ASN A 61 7.02 -3.79 -17.49
N ASP A 62 7.15 -4.08 -16.19
CA ASP A 62 8.47 -4.45 -15.64
C ASP A 62 8.29 -5.16 -14.28
N SER A 63 7.87 -6.41 -14.37
CA SER A 63 7.93 -7.31 -13.24
C SER A 63 9.40 -7.64 -12.96
N ASN A 64 9.88 -7.32 -11.75
CA ASN A 64 11.03 -7.94 -11.08
C ASN A 64 12.42 -7.26 -11.05
N SER A 65 12.57 -5.93 -11.17
CA SER A 65 13.90 -5.32 -10.91
C SER A 65 13.97 -4.19 -9.88
N VAL A 66 12.90 -3.45 -9.61
CA VAL A 66 12.99 -2.27 -8.71
C VAL A 66 12.79 -2.63 -7.23
N LEU A 67 11.92 -3.61 -6.95
CA LEU A 67 11.52 -3.97 -5.59
C LEU A 67 12.60 -4.70 -4.79
N LYS A 68 13.58 -5.36 -5.43
CA LYS A 68 14.71 -5.98 -4.73
C LYS A 68 15.74 -4.97 -4.21
N ARG A 69 15.79 -3.76 -4.76
CA ARG A 69 16.88 -2.81 -4.50
C ARG A 69 16.61 -1.85 -3.34
N ILE A 70 15.36 -1.76 -2.91
CA ILE A 70 14.90 -0.85 -1.84
C ILE A 70 15.07 -1.46 -0.44
N TRP A 71 15.31 -2.78 -0.34
CA TRP A 71 15.49 -3.49 0.94
C TRP A 71 16.88 -3.31 1.60
N HIS A 72 17.86 -2.74 0.89
CA HIS A 72 19.21 -2.53 1.41
C HIS A 72 19.46 -1.12 1.98
N LEU A 73 18.43 -0.26 2.08
CA LEU A 73 18.58 1.12 2.56
C LEU A 73 18.06 1.37 3.98
N PHE A 74 17.54 0.34 4.65
CA PHE A 74 16.97 0.42 6.00
C PHE A 74 17.68 -0.53 7.00
N ASP A 75 18.98 -0.76 6.78
CA ASP A 75 19.90 -1.34 7.78
C ASP A 75 20.67 -0.22 8.51
#